data_AF-A0A9C6XST9-F1
#
_entry.id   AF-A0A9C6XST9-F1
#
_cell.length_a   1.000
_cell.length_b   1.000
_cell.length_c   1.000
_cell.angle_alpha   90.00
_cell.angle_beta   90.00
_cell.angle_gamma   90.00
#
_symmetry.space_group_name_H-M   'P 1'
#
loop_
_entity.id
_entity.type
_entity.pdbx_description
1 polymer ?
#
loop_
_entity_poly.entity_id
_entity_poly.type
_entity_poly.pdbx_seq_one_letter_code
_entity_poly.pdbx_strand_id
1 'polypeptide(L)'
;MEHHFPNIEQNLLYATAILLDPRFKKVPFQNQAALKAAEKEVGRLVSASLAESRATDRAAYEAAMEEGADADPDVVVDQDDPWAAIDEQVRESNRKADGDRVGGLPVELKQFLNRPPVDRKSNPNPLKSWQSLKGEYPNVWRAALKIFTIVATSVPCERLFSHAGIIANQLRSRLSGHHLDMLVFLRNVTPEEWFQGFAKAHGPG
;
A
#
# COMPACT_ATOMS: atom_id res chain seq x y z
N MET A 1 6.77 4.39 -27.49
CA MET A 1 7.35 3.56 -26.40
C MET A 1 8.15 2.40 -26.96
N GLU A 2 7.68 1.73 -28.02
CA GLU A 2 8.42 0.62 -28.67
C GLU A 2 9.80 0.97 -29.23
N HIS A 3 9.99 2.16 -29.83
CA HIS A 3 11.27 2.53 -30.44
C HIS A 3 12.43 2.77 -29.45
N HIS A 4 12.16 2.92 -28.15
CA HIS A 4 13.20 3.12 -27.11
C HIS A 4 13.24 1.98 -26.09
N PHE A 5 12.09 1.36 -25.78
CA PHE A 5 12.01 0.24 -24.86
C PHE A 5 11.09 -0.84 -25.44
N PRO A 6 11.61 -1.70 -26.33
CA PRO A 6 10.84 -2.82 -26.83
C PRO A 6 10.38 -3.72 -25.67
N ASN A 7 9.14 -4.20 -25.73
CA ASN A 7 8.55 -5.13 -24.76
C ASN A 7 8.42 -4.63 -23.31
N ILE A 8 8.49 -3.32 -23.04
CA ILE A 8 8.33 -2.79 -21.67
C ILE A 8 6.97 -3.16 -21.05
N GLU A 9 5.94 -3.27 -21.89
CA GLU A 9 4.60 -3.69 -21.47
C GLU A 9 4.52 -5.17 -21.06
N GLN A 10 5.44 -6.02 -21.54
CA GLN A 10 5.48 -7.44 -21.17
C GLN A 10 6.05 -7.64 -19.76
N ASN A 11 6.85 -6.68 -19.28
CA ASN A 11 7.37 -6.74 -17.92
C ASN A 11 6.25 -6.35 -16.94
N LEU A 12 5.85 -7.33 -16.13
CA LEU A 12 4.72 -7.18 -15.22
C LEU A 12 4.94 -6.08 -14.17
N LEU A 13 6.16 -5.85 -13.71
CA LEU A 13 6.46 -4.78 -12.74
C LEU A 13 6.24 -3.40 -13.33
N TYR A 14 6.75 -3.15 -14.55
CA TYR A 14 6.54 -1.88 -15.22
C TYR A 14 5.07 -1.71 -15.63
N ALA A 15 4.44 -2.74 -16.18
CA ALA A 15 3.04 -2.71 -16.56
C ALA A 15 2.12 -2.42 -15.35
N THR A 16 2.34 -3.08 -14.22
CA THR A 16 1.57 -2.83 -12.99
C THR A 16 1.81 -1.42 -12.43
N ALA A 17 3.05 -0.94 -12.43
CA ALA A 17 3.38 0.42 -12.01
C ALA A 17 2.72 1.50 -12.89
N ILE A 18 2.72 1.31 -14.21
CA ILE A 18 2.08 2.23 -15.16
C ILE A 18 0.56 2.25 -14.97
N LEU A 19 -0.05 1.07 -14.78
CA LEU A 19 -1.49 0.93 -14.58
C LEU A 19 -1.95 1.60 -13.26
N LEU A 20 -1.11 1.53 -12.22
CA LEU A 20 -1.33 2.15 -10.92
C LEU A 20 -0.95 3.65 -10.88
N ASP A 21 -0.36 4.21 -11.93
CA ASP A 21 -0.08 5.64 -11.99
C ASP A 21 -1.37 6.41 -12.38
N PRO A 22 -1.88 7.32 -11.52
CA PRO A 22 -3.10 8.08 -11.78
C PRO A 22 -3.06 8.94 -13.06
N ARG A 23 -1.86 9.20 -13.59
CA ARG A 23 -1.62 10.02 -14.78
C ARG A 23 -1.65 9.22 -16.07
N PHE A 24 -1.37 7.92 -16.01
CA PHE A 24 -1.20 7.07 -17.20
C PHE A 24 -2.32 6.04 -17.33
N LYS A 25 -2.60 5.25 -16.28
CA LYS A 25 -3.64 4.21 -16.27
C LYS A 25 -3.55 3.30 -17.51
N LYS A 26 -4.63 3.22 -18.30
CA LYS A 26 -4.73 2.39 -19.51
C LYS A 26 -4.19 3.06 -20.77
N VAL A 27 -4.01 4.39 -20.76
CA VAL A 27 -3.68 5.21 -21.93
C VAL A 27 -2.40 4.77 -22.66
N PRO A 28 -1.29 4.42 -21.97
CA PRO A 28 -0.03 4.12 -22.66
C PRO A 28 0.05 2.70 -23.25
N PHE A 29 -0.89 1.81 -22.93
CA PHE A 29 -0.82 0.41 -23.33
C PHE A 29 -1.19 0.24 -24.80
N GLN A 30 -0.31 -0.40 -25.57
CA GLN A 30 -0.55 -0.78 -26.97
C GLN A 30 -0.92 -2.26 -27.09
N ASN A 31 -0.40 -3.11 -26.20
CA ASN A 31 -0.67 -4.54 -26.16
C ASN A 31 -1.78 -4.89 -25.17
N GLN A 32 -2.92 -5.34 -25.71
CA GLN A 32 -4.09 -5.71 -24.89
C GLN A 32 -3.85 -6.94 -24.00
N ALA A 33 -2.97 -7.86 -24.40
CA ALA A 33 -2.64 -9.03 -23.59
C ALA A 33 -1.82 -8.62 -22.34
N ALA A 34 -0.87 -7.71 -22.52
CA ALA A 34 -0.08 -7.13 -21.44
C ALA A 34 -0.96 -6.36 -20.44
N LEU A 35 -1.90 -5.55 -20.96
CA LEU A 35 -2.85 -4.82 -20.12
C LEU A 35 -3.70 -5.77 -19.26
N LYS A 36 -4.25 -6.85 -19.85
CA LYS A 36 -5.03 -7.84 -19.10
C LYS A 36 -4.20 -8.56 -18.04
N ALA A 37 -2.94 -8.87 -18.33
CA ALA A 37 -2.03 -9.48 -17.36
C ALA A 37 -1.76 -8.53 -16.18
N ALA A 38 -1.52 -7.25 -16.46
CA ALA A 38 -1.34 -6.22 -15.44
C ALA A 38 -2.61 -6.01 -14.61
N GLU A 39 -3.78 -5.93 -15.23
CA GLU A 39 -5.08 -5.82 -14.54
C GLU A 39 -5.31 -7.00 -13.59
N LYS A 40 -5.01 -8.22 -14.04
CA LYS A 40 -5.11 -9.42 -13.20
C LYS A 40 -4.17 -9.35 -12.00
N GLU A 41 -2.93 -8.93 -12.21
CA GLU A 41 -1.95 -8.86 -11.14
C GLU A 41 -2.25 -7.76 -10.13
N VAL A 42 -2.61 -6.55 -10.58
CA VAL A 42 -3.07 -5.49 -9.69
C VAL A 42 -4.33 -5.94 -8.94
N GLY A 43 -5.26 -6.61 -9.61
CA GLY A 43 -6.44 -7.19 -8.97
C GLY A 43 -6.10 -8.19 -7.88
N ARG A 44 -5.06 -9.01 -8.06
CA ARG A 44 -4.54 -9.92 -7.04
C ARG A 44 -3.97 -9.16 -5.85
N LEU A 45 -3.13 -8.15 -6.09
CA LEU A 45 -2.51 -7.32 -5.04
C LEU A 45 -3.54 -6.54 -4.22
N VAL A 46 -4.58 -6.00 -4.86
CA VAL A 46 -5.69 -5.31 -4.20
C VAL A 46 -6.50 -6.27 -3.35
N SER A 47 -6.81 -7.46 -3.87
CA SER A 47 -7.54 -8.50 -3.11
C SER A 47 -6.74 -8.94 -1.87
N ALA A 48 -5.41 -9.10 -2.00
CA ALA A 48 -4.54 -9.42 -0.88
C ALA A 48 -4.50 -8.28 0.15
N SER A 49 -4.42 -7.03 -0.29
CA SER A 49 -4.40 -5.87 0.61
C SER A 49 -5.73 -5.67 1.36
N LEU A 50 -6.85 -6.04 0.73
CA LEU A 50 -8.16 -6.08 1.38
C LEU A 50 -8.21 -7.16 2.47
N ALA A 51 -7.72 -8.37 2.17
CA ALA A 51 -7.65 -9.46 3.14
C ALA A 51 -6.75 -9.11 4.33
N GLU A 52 -5.59 -8.49 4.07
CA GLU A 52 -4.67 -8.00 5.11
C GLU A 52 -5.36 -6.96 6.01
N SER A 53 -6.07 -6.00 5.43
CA SER A 53 -6.77 -4.95 6.20
C SER A 53 -7.86 -5.54 7.11
N ARG A 54 -8.61 -6.55 6.62
CA ARG A 54 -9.60 -7.25 7.45
C ARG A 54 -8.97 -8.03 8.59
N ALA A 55 -7.82 -8.67 8.34
CA ALA A 55 -7.10 -9.37 9.39
C ALA A 55 -6.60 -8.42 10.48
N THR A 56 -6.14 -7.22 10.10
CA THR A 56 -5.75 -6.20 11.09
C THR A 56 -6.93 -5.64 11.86
N ASP A 57 -8.07 -5.41 11.21
CA ASP A 57 -9.28 -4.91 11.88
C ASP A 57 -9.83 -5.95 12.86
N ARG A 58 -9.82 -7.23 12.47
CA ARG A 58 -10.19 -8.34 13.34
C ARG A 58 -9.25 -8.46 14.54
N ALA A 59 -7.94 -8.40 14.32
CA ALA A 59 -6.96 -8.45 15.39
C ALA A 59 -7.08 -7.24 16.34
N ALA A 60 -7.39 -6.06 15.82
CA ALA A 60 -7.62 -4.86 16.63
C ALA A 60 -8.89 -4.98 17.49
N TYR A 61 -9.97 -5.56 16.94
CA TYR A 61 -11.18 -5.85 17.70
C TYR A 61 -10.95 -6.90 18.79
N GLU A 62 -10.24 -7.99 18.47
CA GLU A 62 -9.88 -9.04 19.44
C GLU A 62 -9.00 -8.47 20.57
N ALA A 63 -8.01 -7.63 20.25
CA ALA A 63 -7.17 -6.95 21.24
C ALA A 63 -7.95 -5.95 22.11
N ALA A 64 -8.89 -5.20 21.54
CA ALA A 64 -9.74 -4.27 22.29
C ALA A 64 -10.74 -4.99 23.23
N MET A 65 -11.11 -6.24 22.92
CA MET A 65 -11.95 -7.06 23.77
C MET A 65 -11.16 -7.68 24.95
N GLU A 66 -9.87 -7.96 24.77
CA GLU A 66 -8.97 -8.38 25.85
C GLU A 66 -8.60 -7.23 26.80
N GLU A 67 -8.44 -6.00 26.29
CA GLU A 67 -8.28 -4.78 27.10
C GLU A 67 -9.62 -4.15 27.52
N GLY A 68 -10.51 -4.93 28.14
CA GLY A 68 -11.55 -4.44 29.06
C GLY A 68 -12.35 -3.19 28.66
N ALA A 69 -12.91 -3.15 27.45
CA ALA A 69 -13.99 -2.22 27.12
C ALA A 69 -15.34 -2.89 27.37
N ASP A 70 -16.18 -2.27 28.22
CA ASP A 70 -17.59 -2.61 28.34
C ASP A 70 -18.19 -2.79 26.94
N ALA A 71 -18.60 -4.02 26.63
CA ALA A 71 -19.49 -4.25 25.51
C ALA A 71 -20.71 -3.34 25.73
N ASP A 72 -20.99 -2.46 24.77
CA ASP A 72 -22.17 -1.60 24.80
C ASP A 72 -23.40 -2.46 25.11
N PRO A 73 -24.01 -2.32 26.30
CA PRO A 73 -25.09 -3.21 26.74
C PRO A 73 -26.39 -2.97 25.97
N ASP A 74 -26.41 -2.03 25.01
CA ASP A 74 -27.62 -1.57 24.33
C ASP A 74 -27.93 -2.29 23.00
N VAL A 75 -27.21 -3.36 22.63
CA VAL A 75 -27.71 -4.29 21.59
C VAL A 75 -28.76 -5.20 22.24
N VAL A 76 -29.91 -4.61 22.55
CA VAL A 76 -31.12 -5.34 22.90
C VAL A 76 -31.52 -6.10 21.63
N VAL A 77 -31.17 -7.40 21.58
CA VAL A 77 -31.72 -8.31 20.57
C VAL A 77 -33.19 -8.49 20.92
N ASP A 78 -34.02 -7.59 20.42
CA ASP A 78 -35.46 -7.65 20.59
C ASP A 78 -35.97 -8.91 19.88
N GLN A 79 -36.59 -9.83 20.65
CA GLN A 79 -36.99 -11.14 20.13
C GLN A 79 -38.12 -11.03 19.10
N ASP A 80 -38.78 -9.87 19.03
CA ASP A 80 -39.84 -9.54 18.08
C ASP A 80 -39.42 -8.44 17.08
N ASP A 81 -38.12 -8.34 16.73
CA ASP A 81 -37.70 -7.38 15.70
C ASP A 81 -38.25 -7.79 14.31
N PRO A 82 -39.18 -7.01 13.72
CA PRO A 82 -39.75 -7.31 12.41
C PRO A 82 -38.71 -7.22 11.28
N TRP A 83 -37.53 -6.66 11.55
CA TRP A 83 -36.43 -6.53 10.60
C TRP A 83 -35.39 -7.67 10.70
N ALA A 84 -35.48 -8.57 11.69
CA ALA A 84 -34.49 -9.64 11.89
C ALA A 84 -34.27 -10.51 10.63
N ALA A 85 -35.34 -10.82 9.89
CA ALA A 85 -35.25 -11.56 8.63
C ALA A 85 -34.56 -10.76 7.52
N ILE A 86 -34.77 -9.44 7.48
CA ILE A 86 -34.13 -8.53 6.52
C ILE A 86 -32.66 -8.36 6.88
N ASP A 87 -32.34 -8.21 8.16
CA ASP A 87 -30.97 -8.16 8.65
C ASP A 87 -30.19 -9.42 8.31
N GLU A 88 -30.82 -10.60 8.45
CA GLU A 88 -30.19 -11.85 8.02
C GLU A 88 -29.96 -11.90 6.51
N GLN A 89 -30.95 -11.48 5.72
CA GLN A 89 -30.83 -11.39 4.27
C GLN A 89 -29.75 -10.37 3.83
N VAL A 90 -29.60 -9.27 4.56
CA VAL A 90 -28.54 -8.27 4.35
C VAL A 90 -27.18 -8.85 4.74
N ARG A 91 -27.07 -9.58 5.84
CA ARG A 91 -25.83 -10.28 6.25
C ARG A 91 -25.42 -11.32 5.21
N GLU A 92 -26.36 -12.11 4.69
CA GLU A 92 -26.10 -13.07 3.61
C GLU A 92 -25.70 -12.40 2.30
N SER A 93 -26.38 -11.30 1.94
CA SER A 93 -26.07 -10.52 0.73
C SER A 93 -24.69 -9.86 0.84
N ASN A 94 -24.36 -9.32 2.02
CA ASN A 94 -23.06 -8.73 2.31
C ASN A 94 -21.96 -9.79 2.29
N ARG A 95 -22.16 -11.00 2.84
CA ARG A 95 -21.21 -12.11 2.73
C ARG A 95 -20.91 -12.49 1.27
N LYS A 96 -21.91 -12.40 0.38
CA LYS A 96 -21.74 -12.65 -1.06
C LYS A 96 -21.07 -11.47 -1.78
N ALA A 97 -21.38 -10.24 -1.39
CA ALA A 97 -20.77 -9.01 -1.92
C ALA A 97 -19.34 -8.78 -1.41
N ASP A 98 -18.94 -9.43 -0.33
CA ASP A 98 -17.63 -9.26 0.31
C ASP A 98 -16.45 -9.73 -0.56
N GLY A 99 -16.75 -10.45 -1.65
CA GLY A 99 -15.84 -10.81 -2.72
C GLY A 99 -16.29 -10.29 -4.09
N ASP A 100 -17.07 -9.21 -4.16
CA ASP A 100 -17.67 -8.78 -5.42
C ASP A 100 -16.59 -8.37 -6.43
N ARG A 101 -16.51 -9.15 -7.51
CA ARG A 101 -15.58 -8.96 -8.62
C ARG A 101 -16.39 -8.59 -9.84
N VAL A 102 -16.56 -7.30 -10.10
CA VAL A 102 -17.26 -6.86 -11.29
C VAL A 102 -16.38 -7.08 -12.52
N GLY A 103 -16.67 -8.14 -13.28
CA GLY A 103 -15.89 -8.54 -14.45
C GLY A 103 -14.52 -9.14 -14.12
N GLY A 104 -14.38 -9.75 -12.93
CA GLY A 104 -13.14 -10.42 -12.49
C GLY A 104 -12.11 -9.50 -11.81
N LEU A 105 -12.39 -8.20 -11.70
CA LEU A 105 -11.57 -7.19 -11.02
C LEU A 105 -12.25 -6.73 -9.71
N PRO A 106 -11.48 -6.38 -8.65
CA PRO A 106 -12.03 -5.71 -7.48
C PRO A 106 -12.77 -4.42 -7.88
N VAL A 107 -13.92 -4.16 -7.26
CA VAL A 107 -14.78 -3.01 -7.58
C VAL A 107 -14.01 -1.69 -7.50
N GLU A 108 -13.24 -1.51 -6.43
CA GLU A 108 -12.40 -0.33 -6.20
C GLU A 108 -11.39 -0.11 -7.33
N LEU A 109 -10.74 -1.18 -7.79
CA LEU A 109 -9.80 -1.10 -8.91
C LEU A 109 -10.49 -0.67 -10.21
N LYS A 110 -11.69 -1.19 -10.47
CA LYS A 110 -12.48 -0.80 -11.64
C LYS A 110 -12.87 0.67 -11.59
N GLN A 111 -13.30 1.16 -10.43
CA GLN A 111 -13.63 2.58 -10.23
C GLN A 111 -12.42 3.48 -10.44
N PHE A 112 -11.26 3.12 -9.87
CA PHE A 112 -10.00 3.84 -10.07
C PHE A 112 -9.60 3.93 -11.55
N LEU A 113 -9.70 2.82 -12.27
CA LEU A 113 -9.35 2.75 -13.70
C LEU A 113 -10.31 3.54 -14.60
N ASN A 114 -11.57 3.68 -14.21
CA ASN A 114 -12.58 4.45 -14.95
C ASN A 114 -12.50 5.96 -14.71
N ARG A 115 -11.91 6.41 -13.61
CA ARG A 115 -11.70 7.84 -13.35
C ARG A 115 -10.80 8.46 -14.43
N PRO A 116 -11.03 9.70 -14.89
CA PRO A 116 -10.13 10.35 -15.84
C PRO A 116 -8.69 10.45 -15.29
N PRO A 117 -7.66 10.33 -16.14
CA PRO A 117 -6.27 10.51 -15.73
C PRO A 117 -6.00 11.95 -15.26
N VAL A 118 -5.10 12.09 -14.28
CA VAL A 118 -4.63 13.40 -13.80
C VAL A 118 -3.63 13.97 -14.80
N ASP A 119 -3.72 15.27 -15.11
CA ASP A 119 -2.77 15.92 -16.01
C ASP A 119 -1.33 15.87 -15.44
N ARG A 120 -0.41 15.37 -16.25
CA ARG A 120 1.00 15.19 -15.89
C ARG A 120 1.72 16.53 -15.71
N LYS A 121 1.32 17.58 -16.44
CA LYS A 121 1.98 18.89 -16.35
C LYS A 121 1.65 19.59 -15.03
N SER A 122 0.40 19.51 -14.59
CA SER A 122 -0.01 20.04 -13.29
C SER A 122 0.56 19.23 -12.11
N ASN A 123 0.65 17.90 -12.22
CA ASN A 123 1.15 17.02 -11.15
C ASN A 123 2.32 16.14 -11.61
N PRO A 124 3.58 16.60 -11.47
CA PRO A 124 4.75 15.83 -11.90
C PRO A 124 5.07 14.64 -10.96
N ASN A 125 4.60 14.66 -9.71
CA ASN A 125 4.85 13.58 -8.75
C ASN A 125 3.62 12.68 -8.59
N PRO A 126 3.69 11.38 -8.96
CA PRO A 126 2.57 10.46 -8.85
C PRO A 126 2.13 10.23 -7.40
N LEU A 127 3.04 10.31 -6.43
CA LEU A 127 2.73 10.15 -5.01
C LEU A 127 1.88 11.30 -4.48
N LYS A 128 2.07 12.53 -5.00
CA LYS A 128 1.22 13.67 -4.65
C LYS A 128 -0.20 13.48 -5.17
N SER A 129 -0.36 12.97 -6.40
CA SER A 129 -1.67 12.61 -6.93
C SER A 129 -2.34 11.51 -6.10
N TRP A 130 -1.57 10.57 -5.57
CA TRP A 130 -2.09 9.53 -4.68
C TRP A 130 -2.51 10.06 -3.30
N GLN A 131 -1.94 11.16 -2.79
CA GLN A 131 -2.33 11.70 -1.48
C GLN A 131 -3.79 12.15 -1.42
N SER A 132 -4.35 12.66 -2.51
CA SER A 132 -5.78 13.00 -2.59
C SER A 132 -6.65 11.77 -2.85
N LEU A 133 -6.12 10.75 -3.55
CA LEU A 133 -6.86 9.55 -3.93
C LEU A 133 -6.84 8.43 -2.88
N LYS A 134 -5.90 8.46 -1.92
CA LYS A 134 -5.72 7.39 -0.93
C LYS A 134 -6.95 7.13 -0.05
N GLY A 135 -7.77 8.17 0.18
CA GLY A 135 -9.00 8.04 0.96
C GLY A 135 -10.15 7.41 0.17
N GLU A 136 -10.21 7.70 -1.13
CA GLU A 136 -11.22 7.13 -2.03
C GLU A 136 -10.89 5.68 -2.44
N TYR A 137 -9.60 5.37 -2.60
CA TYR A 137 -9.13 4.06 -3.05
C TYR A 137 -8.04 3.51 -2.11
N PRO A 138 -8.39 3.12 -0.86
CA PRO A 138 -7.42 2.71 0.14
C PRO A 138 -6.71 1.39 -0.20
N ASN A 139 -7.37 0.39 -0.80
CA ASN A 139 -6.75 -0.89 -1.12
C ASN A 139 -5.92 -0.81 -2.41
N VAL A 140 -6.34 0.00 -3.38
CA VAL A 140 -5.52 0.28 -4.57
C VAL A 140 -4.28 1.07 -4.18
N TRP A 141 -4.40 2.04 -3.26
CA TRP A 141 -3.25 2.76 -2.71
C TRP A 141 -2.26 1.82 -2.02
N ARG A 142 -2.72 0.90 -1.16
CA ARG A 142 -1.85 -0.10 -0.52
C ARG A 142 -1.12 -0.97 -1.55
N ALA A 143 -1.80 -1.39 -2.62
CA ALA A 143 -1.17 -2.11 -3.72
C ALA A 143 -0.14 -1.24 -4.48
N ALA A 144 -0.47 0.03 -4.74
CA ALA A 144 0.42 1.00 -5.38
C ALA A 144 1.69 1.25 -4.56
N LEU A 145 1.57 1.39 -3.24
CA LEU A 145 2.70 1.54 -2.33
C LEU A 145 3.70 0.38 -2.48
N LYS A 146 3.22 -0.87 -2.44
CA LYS A 146 4.08 -2.06 -2.58
C LYS A 146 4.91 -2.04 -3.87
N ILE A 147 4.34 -1.51 -4.96
CA ILE A 147 5.02 -1.41 -6.26
C ILE A 147 5.96 -0.20 -6.31
N PHE A 148 5.52 0.98 -5.84
CA PHE A 148 6.32 2.20 -5.91
C PHE A 148 7.50 2.25 -4.94
N THR A 149 7.50 1.43 -3.88
CA THR A 149 8.65 1.28 -2.99
C THR A 149 9.79 0.47 -3.60
N ILE A 150 9.56 -0.21 -4.72
CA ILE A 150 10.60 -0.97 -5.41
C ILE A 150 11.56 0.02 -6.08
N VAL A 151 12.81 0.00 -5.64
CA VAL A 151 13.82 0.88 -6.21
C VAL A 151 14.32 0.30 -7.53
N ALA A 152 14.39 1.14 -8.56
CA ALA A 152 14.80 0.72 -9.90
C ALA A 152 16.30 0.38 -10.00
N THR A 153 17.13 0.80 -9.04
CA THR A 153 18.59 0.65 -9.11
C THR A 153 19.17 0.18 -7.77
N SER A 154 20.30 -0.51 -7.83
CA SER A 154 21.13 -0.88 -6.68
C SER A 154 21.89 0.30 -6.08
N VAL A 155 21.85 1.48 -6.71
CA VAL A 155 22.64 2.67 -6.32
C VAL A 155 22.46 3.08 -4.85
N PRO A 156 21.26 3.06 -4.24
CA PRO A 156 21.13 3.32 -2.81
C PRO A 156 21.86 2.28 -1.95
N CYS A 157 21.79 1.00 -2.33
CA CYS A 157 22.52 -0.07 -1.65
C CYS A 157 24.03 0.10 -1.80
N GLU A 158 24.52 0.40 -3.00
CA GLU A 158 25.93 0.66 -3.27
C GLU A 158 26.45 1.86 -2.47
N ARG A 159 25.67 2.95 -2.38
CA ARG A 159 26.00 4.08 -1.51
C ARG A 159 26.07 3.65 -0.05
N LEU A 160 25.10 2.88 0.43
CA LEU A 160 25.09 2.36 1.81
C LEU A 160 26.33 1.49 2.09
N PHE A 161 26.68 0.58 1.18
CA PHE A 161 27.84 -0.31 1.33
C PHE A 161 29.18 0.42 1.19
N SER A 162 29.28 1.40 0.29
CA SER A 162 30.47 2.25 0.17
C SER A 162 30.73 2.99 1.48
N HIS A 163 29.67 3.54 2.08
CA HIS A 163 29.74 4.20 3.37
C HIS A 163 30.06 3.25 4.53
N ALA A 164 29.48 2.06 4.56
CA ALA A 164 29.85 1.02 5.52
C ALA A 164 31.34 0.65 5.39
N GLY A 165 31.85 0.54 4.15
CA GLY A 165 33.25 0.30 3.86
C GLY A 165 34.17 1.41 4.39
N ILE A 166 33.75 2.67 4.27
CA ILE A 166 34.47 3.81 4.85
C ILE A 166 34.52 3.70 6.38
N ILE A 167 33.38 3.44 7.04
CA ILE A 167 33.31 3.33 8.51
C ILE A 167 34.18 2.17 9.01
N ALA A 168 34.13 1.03 8.33
CA ALA A 168 34.93 -0.14 8.67
C ALA A 168 36.44 0.08 8.48
N ASN A 169 36.85 0.79 7.42
CA ASN A 169 38.25 0.91 7.02
C ASN A 169 38.95 2.16 7.60
N GLN A 170 38.27 3.32 7.65
CA GLN A 170 38.89 4.57 8.13
C GLN A 170 39.07 4.62 9.64
N LEU A 171 38.24 3.94 10.43
CA LEU A 171 38.37 3.98 11.89
C LEU A 171 39.44 3.03 12.46
N ARG A 172 40.05 2.14 11.64
CA ARG A 172 40.98 1.07 12.08
C ARG A 172 40.54 0.36 13.37
N SER A 173 39.24 0.39 13.63
CA SER A 173 38.65 -0.06 14.87
C SER A 173 38.27 -1.51 14.68
N ARG A 174 38.54 -2.35 15.67
CA ARG A 174 37.96 -3.69 15.80
C ARG A 174 36.45 -3.57 16.08
N LEU A 175 35.71 -2.93 15.19
CA LEU A 175 34.26 -2.83 15.23
C LEU A 175 33.70 -4.22 14.96
N SER A 176 32.93 -4.75 15.91
CA SER A 176 32.09 -5.92 15.63
C SER A 176 31.02 -5.55 14.59
N GLY A 177 30.56 -6.51 13.79
CA GLY A 177 29.48 -6.31 12.81
C GLY A 177 28.25 -5.58 13.39
N HIS A 178 27.81 -5.95 14.60
CA HIS A 178 26.71 -5.28 15.29
C HIS A 178 26.87 -3.76 15.45
N HIS A 179 28.06 -3.30 15.85
CA HIS A 179 28.33 -1.87 16.01
C HIS A 179 28.46 -1.16 14.67
N LEU A 180 28.96 -1.83 13.63
CA LEU A 180 28.97 -1.29 12.28
C LEU A 180 27.54 -1.09 11.77
N ASP A 181 26.66 -2.07 11.96
CA ASP A 181 25.26 -1.99 11.55
C ASP A 181 24.54 -0.82 12.25
N MET A 182 24.78 -0.64 13.56
CA MET A 182 24.27 0.52 14.31
C MET A 182 24.77 1.85 13.74
N LEU A 183 26.06 1.97 13.43
CA LEU A 183 26.63 3.21 12.89
C LEU A 183 26.10 3.51 11.48
N VAL A 184 25.92 2.48 10.65
CA VAL A 184 25.32 2.62 9.32
C VAL A 184 23.85 3.04 9.44
N PHE A 185 23.10 2.47 10.38
CA PHE A 185 21.72 2.87 10.67
C PHE A 185 21.64 4.33 11.13
N LEU A 186 22.34 4.69 12.20
CA LEU A 186 22.31 6.04 12.79
C LEU A 186 22.68 7.13 11.79
N ARG A 187 23.60 6.83 10.87
CA ARG A 187 23.98 7.76 9.81
C ARG A 187 22.86 8.03 8.81
N ASN A 188 22.07 7.01 8.47
CA ASN A 188 21.00 7.13 7.49
C ASN A 188 19.73 7.75 8.08
N VAL A 189 19.64 7.90 9.40
CA VAL A 189 18.54 8.60 10.06
C VAL A 189 18.85 10.09 10.11
N THR A 190 17.94 10.91 9.59
CA THR A 190 18.09 12.37 9.71
C THR A 190 17.80 12.83 11.14
N PRO A 191 18.42 13.92 11.63
CA PRO A 191 18.10 14.47 12.94
C PRO A 191 16.59 14.73 13.12
N GLU A 192 15.91 15.16 12.06
CA GLU A 192 14.46 15.40 12.08
C GLU A 192 13.67 14.11 12.34
N GLU A 193 14.01 13.00 11.68
CA GLU A 193 13.39 11.69 11.91
C GLU A 193 13.70 11.14 13.32
N TRP A 194 14.93 11.36 13.80
CA TRP A 194 15.35 10.92 15.12
C TRP A 194 14.61 11.66 16.25
N PHE A 195 14.48 12.99 16.14
CA PHE A 195 13.89 13.82 17.19
C PHE A 195 12.36 13.94 17.11
N GLN A 196 11.72 13.69 15.95
CA GLN A 196 10.25 13.63 15.85
C GLN A 196 9.64 12.49 16.67
N GLY A 197 10.33 11.36 16.83
CA GLY A 197 9.89 10.27 17.71
C GLY A 197 9.88 10.66 19.19
N PHE A 198 10.84 11.48 19.63
CA PHE A 198 10.93 11.98 21.00
C PHE A 198 9.84 13.01 21.34
N ALA A 199 9.52 13.91 20.41
CA ALA A 199 8.48 14.92 20.60
C ALA A 199 7.06 14.33 20.71
N LYS A 200 6.82 13.17 20.10
CA LYS A 200 5.54 12.44 20.24
C LYS A 200 5.41 11.66 21.55
N ALA A 201 6.54 11.23 22.15
CA ALA A 201 6.55 10.45 23.38
C ALA A 201 6.43 11.30 24.65
N HIS A 202 6.80 12.58 24.58
CA HIS A 202 6.69 13.53 25.69
C HIS A 202 5.84 14.73 25.21
N GLY A 203 4.52 14.58 25.33
CA GLY A 203 3.59 15.69 25.11
C GLY A 203 3.91 16.88 26.02
N PRO A 204 3.53 18.11 25.62
CA PRO A 204 3.83 19.31 26.39
C PRO A 204 3.06 19.24 27.72
N GLY A 205 3.81 19.15 28.82
CA GLY A 205 3.30 19.39 30.18
C GLY A 205 3.07 20.86 30.45
#